data_AF-A0A933Q8C4-F1
#
_entry.id   AF-A0A933Q8C4-F1
#
_cell.length_a   1.000
_cell.length_b   1.000
_cell.length_c   1.000
_cell.angle_alpha   90.00
_cell.angle_beta   90.00
_cell.angle_gamma   90.00
#
_symmetry.space_group_name_H-M   'P 1'
#
loop_
_entity.id
_entity.type
_entity.pdbx_description
1 polymer ?
#
loop_
_entity_poly.entity_id
_entity_poly.type
_entity_poly.pdbx_seq_one_letter_code
_entity_poly.pdbx_strand_id
1 'polypeptide(L)'
;MKLTKKDTDKLWGEEGPYSEARLIVETRILDDRVSRVFLVVEVSINPFTYEFIKKNRKLFSNDPLIQQLIDHSNYRGQSFGYVSCAFQREFIDEKIMEEAKSNLEYCKKTIIKMHKFVMSLIKKKSVN
;
A
#
# COMPACT_ATOMS: atom_id res chain seq x y z
N MET A 1 -16.94 9.51 -12.72
CA MET A 1 -17.67 8.21 -12.67
C MET A 1 -18.62 8.38 -11.50
N LYS A 2 -19.90 8.05 -11.62
CA LYS A 2 -20.78 8.18 -10.46
C LYS A 2 -20.46 7.04 -9.49
N LEU A 3 -19.79 7.37 -8.39
CA LEU A 3 -19.47 6.42 -7.32
C LEU A 3 -20.77 6.00 -6.65
N THR A 4 -20.94 4.69 -6.44
CA THR A 4 -21.99 4.20 -5.55
C THR A 4 -21.56 4.43 -4.10
N LYS A 5 -22.51 4.39 -3.15
CA LYS A 5 -22.17 4.44 -1.71
C LYS A 5 -21.13 3.36 -1.35
N LYS A 6 -21.28 2.15 -1.91
CA LYS A 6 -20.33 1.04 -1.74
C LYS A 6 -18.94 1.36 -2.27
N ASP A 7 -18.82 2.12 -3.36
CA ASP A 7 -17.52 2.54 -3.89
C ASP A 7 -16.88 3.60 -2.99
N THR A 8 -17.67 4.55 -2.49
CA THR A 8 -17.22 5.56 -1.53
C THR A 8 -16.73 4.93 -0.23
N ASP A 9 -17.48 3.97 0.32
CA ASP A 9 -17.07 3.23 1.53
C ASP A 9 -15.74 2.47 1.33
N LYS A 10 -15.45 2.05 0.10
CA LYS A 10 -14.19 1.39 -0.30
C LYS A 10 -13.03 2.34 -0.56
N LEU A 11 -13.26 3.65 -0.63
CA LEU A 11 -12.17 4.63 -0.72
C LEU A 11 -11.54 4.91 0.65
N TRP A 12 -12.27 4.64 1.73
CA TRP A 12 -11.95 4.97 3.13
C TRP A 12 -11.84 6.47 3.46
N GLY A 13 -11.47 7.32 2.51
CA GLY A 13 -11.52 8.77 2.69
C GLY A 13 -12.87 9.34 2.26
N GLU A 14 -13.30 10.40 2.94
CA GLU A 14 -14.59 11.06 2.69
C GLU A 14 -14.67 11.64 1.26
N GLU A 15 -13.57 12.20 0.75
CA GLU A 15 -13.51 12.84 -0.58
C GLU A 15 -12.57 12.14 -1.59
N GLY A 16 -11.94 11.03 -1.19
CA GLY A 16 -10.91 10.39 -2.02
C GLY A 16 -10.30 9.14 -1.42
N PRO A 17 -9.41 8.47 -2.16
CA PRO A 17 -8.75 7.25 -1.70
C PRO A 17 -7.83 7.55 -0.51
N TYR A 18 -8.00 6.80 0.57
CA TYR A 18 -7.16 6.83 1.76
C TYR A 18 -6.42 5.49 1.87
N SER A 19 -5.15 5.50 2.22
CA SER A 19 -4.30 4.30 2.30
C SER A 19 -3.13 4.59 3.22
N GLU A 20 -2.45 3.53 3.66
CA GLU A 20 -1.40 3.62 4.66
C GLU A 20 -0.12 2.95 4.17
N ALA A 21 1.03 3.51 4.55
CA ALA A 21 2.32 2.84 4.51
C ALA A 21 3.00 3.04 5.86
N ARG A 22 3.50 1.96 6.46
CA ARG A 22 4.06 1.95 7.81
C ARG A 22 5.40 1.24 7.85
N LEU A 23 6.29 1.76 8.69
CA LEU A 23 7.51 1.09 9.13
C LEU A 23 7.27 0.50 10.51
N ILE A 24 7.39 -0.81 10.63
CA ILE A 24 7.13 -1.59 11.83
C ILE A 24 8.46 -2.14 12.33
N VAL A 25 8.67 -2.07 13.64
CA VAL A 25 9.79 -2.73 14.33
C VAL A 25 9.23 -3.98 15.02
N GLU A 26 9.59 -5.16 14.52
CA GLU A 26 9.22 -6.43 15.13
C GLU A 26 10.33 -6.92 16.06
N THR A 27 10.05 -7.03 17.35
CA THR A 27 10.98 -7.66 18.30
C THR A 27 10.58 -9.12 18.49
N ARG A 28 11.46 -10.05 18.12
CA ARG A 28 11.24 -11.50 18.24
C ARG A 28 11.92 -12.01 19.50
N ILE A 29 11.14 -12.61 20.38
CA ILE A 29 11.58 -13.16 21.66
C ILE A 29 11.74 -14.67 21.51
N LEU A 30 12.87 -15.20 21.97
CA LEU A 30 13.11 -16.65 22.07
C LEU A 30 13.51 -16.93 23.51
N ASP A 31 12.77 -17.82 24.16
CA ASP A 31 12.91 -18.14 25.58
C ASP A 31 12.81 -16.88 26.45
N ASP A 32 13.87 -16.55 27.18
CA ASP A 32 13.94 -15.45 28.14
C ASP A 32 14.61 -14.18 27.58
N ARG A 33 14.88 -14.12 26.26
CA ARG A 33 15.59 -13.00 25.65
C ARG A 33 15.02 -12.54 24.32
N VAL A 34 15.28 -11.27 24.00
CA VAL A 34 15.14 -10.77 22.62
C VAL A 34 16.14 -11.52 21.75
N SER A 35 15.62 -12.25 20.78
CA SER A 35 16.41 -13.04 19.84
C SER A 35 16.85 -12.19 18.65
N ARG A 36 15.90 -11.49 18.02
CA ARG A 36 16.13 -10.74 16.78
C ARG A 36 15.18 -9.56 16.69
N VAL A 37 15.58 -8.50 16.01
CA VAL A 37 14.72 -7.37 15.67
C VAL A 37 14.61 -7.31 14.15
N PHE A 38 13.41 -7.14 13.60
CA PHE A 38 13.17 -6.98 12.17
C PHE A 38 12.53 -5.61 11.90
N LEU A 39 12.93 -5.00 10.79
CA LEU A 39 12.26 -3.84 10.21
C LEU A 39 11.36 -4.32 9.07
N VAL A 40 10.09 -3.98 9.13
CA VAL A 40 9.09 -4.34 8.13
C VAL A 40 8.45 -3.08 7.56
N VAL A 41 8.42 -2.95 6.24
CA VAL A 41 7.59 -1.96 5.55
C VAL A 41 6.35 -2.67 5.06
N GLU A 42 5.19 -2.23 5.55
CA GLU A 42 3.89 -2.76 5.14
C GLU A 42 3.04 -1.63 4.56
N VAL A 43 2.23 -1.95 3.55
CA VAL A 43 1.24 -1.03 2.97
C VAL A 43 -0.15 -1.61 3.10
N SER A 44 -1.13 -0.75 3.36
CA SER A 44 -2.56 -1.06 3.34
C SER A 44 -3.26 -0.18 2.31
N ILE A 45 -3.66 -0.78 1.19
CA ILE A 45 -4.30 -0.08 0.08
C ILE A 45 -5.82 -0.26 0.20
N ASN A 46 -6.57 0.84 0.10
CA ASN A 46 -8.04 0.73 0.16
C ASN A 46 -8.57 -0.16 -0.97
N PRO A 47 -9.68 -0.90 -0.72
CA PRO A 47 -10.21 -1.86 -1.68
C PRO A 47 -10.51 -1.25 -3.04
N PHE A 48 -11.06 -0.03 -3.08
CA PHE A 48 -11.42 0.60 -4.34
C PHE A 48 -10.20 0.82 -5.22
N THR A 49 -9.16 1.43 -4.66
CA THR A 49 -7.91 1.75 -5.38
C THR A 49 -7.26 0.47 -5.88
N TYR A 50 -7.09 -0.53 -5.01
CA TYR A 50 -6.45 -1.78 -5.39
C TYR A 50 -7.21 -2.48 -6.52
N GLU A 51 -8.52 -2.69 -6.35
CA GLU A 51 -9.36 -3.36 -7.35
C GLU A 51 -9.35 -2.61 -8.69
N PHE A 52 -9.38 -1.28 -8.64
CA PHE A 52 -9.38 -0.44 -9.82
C PHE A 52 -8.04 -0.51 -10.57
N ILE A 53 -6.93 -0.40 -9.85
CA ILE A 53 -5.59 -0.51 -10.44
C ILE A 53 -5.37 -1.92 -10.99
N LYS A 54 -5.81 -2.97 -10.28
CA LYS A 54 -5.75 -4.36 -10.76
C LYS A 54 -6.53 -4.58 -12.06
N LYS A 55 -7.75 -4.01 -12.18
CA LYS A 55 -8.52 -4.04 -13.44
C LYS A 55 -7.81 -3.32 -14.59
N ASN A 56 -7.03 -2.28 -14.29
CA ASN A 56 -6.31 -1.47 -15.25
C ASN A 56 -4.80 -1.78 -15.27
N ARG A 57 -4.38 -2.96 -14.78
CA ARG A 57 -2.97 -3.33 -14.55
C ARG A 57 -2.08 -3.14 -15.77
N LYS A 58 -2.63 -3.34 -16.97
CA LYS A 58 -1.93 -3.15 -18.25
C LYS A 58 -1.39 -1.72 -18.44
N LEU A 59 -2.06 -0.70 -17.90
CA LEU A 59 -1.58 0.69 -17.97
C LEU A 59 -0.34 0.93 -17.10
N PHE A 60 -0.03 0.00 -16.19
CA PHE A 60 1.07 0.07 -15.25
C PHE A 60 2.12 -1.02 -15.51
N SER A 61 2.15 -1.62 -16.71
CA SER A 61 3.10 -2.71 -17.04
C SER A 61 4.56 -2.32 -16.82
N ASN A 62 4.87 -1.03 -17.00
CA ASN A 62 6.22 -0.48 -16.86
C ASN A 62 6.51 0.04 -15.44
N ASP A 63 5.60 -0.19 -14.48
CA ASP A 63 5.76 0.21 -13.09
C ASP A 63 5.91 -1.03 -12.20
N PRO A 64 7.16 -1.51 -11.98
CA PRO A 64 7.41 -2.79 -11.31
C PRO A 64 6.90 -2.81 -9.88
N LEU A 65 6.87 -1.66 -9.17
CA LEU A 65 6.37 -1.63 -7.80
C LEU A 65 4.84 -1.77 -7.75
N ILE A 66 4.12 -1.12 -8.67
CA ILE A 66 2.67 -1.34 -8.78
C ILE A 66 2.39 -2.82 -9.09
N GLN A 67 3.18 -3.44 -9.97
CA GLN A 67 3.05 -4.87 -10.24
C GLN A 67 3.26 -5.71 -8.97
N GLN A 68 4.36 -5.46 -8.24
CA GLN A 68 4.68 -6.17 -7.00
C GLN A 68 3.59 -6.02 -5.93
N LEU A 69 3.09 -4.79 -5.72
CA LEU A 69 2.00 -4.54 -4.78
C LEU A 69 0.73 -5.30 -5.18
N ILE A 70 0.41 -5.37 -6.47
CA ILE A 70 -0.75 -6.13 -6.94
C ILE A 70 -0.55 -7.64 -6.74
N ASP A 71 0.64 -8.16 -7.04
CA ASP A 71 0.92 -9.59 -7.02
C ASP A 71 1.04 -10.18 -5.60
N HIS A 72 1.49 -9.37 -4.63
CA HIS A 72 1.79 -9.86 -3.28
C HIS A 72 0.86 -9.32 -2.18
N SER A 73 -0.18 -8.56 -2.54
CA SER A 73 -1.18 -8.11 -1.57
C SER A 73 -2.19 -9.20 -1.21
N ASN A 74 -2.51 -9.28 0.08
CA ASN A 74 -3.60 -10.11 0.60
C ASN A 74 -4.77 -9.22 1.07
N TYR A 75 -5.99 -9.57 0.68
CA TYR A 75 -7.18 -8.89 1.19
C TYR A 75 -7.44 -9.29 2.64
N ARG A 76 -7.39 -8.34 3.57
CA ARG A 76 -7.61 -8.55 5.02
C ARG A 76 -8.97 -8.02 5.50
N GLY A 77 -9.93 -7.85 4.59
CA GLY A 77 -11.27 -7.34 4.90
C GLY A 77 -11.41 -5.84 4.68
N GLN A 78 -12.64 -5.32 4.79
CA GLN A 78 -12.95 -3.93 4.42
C GLN A 78 -12.18 -2.90 5.25
N SER A 79 -11.94 -3.17 6.53
CA SER A 79 -11.25 -2.24 7.44
C SER A 79 -9.74 -2.19 7.26
N PHE A 80 -9.13 -3.21 6.62
CA PHE A 80 -7.68 -3.33 6.44
C PHE A 80 -7.26 -3.31 4.96
N GLY A 81 -8.17 -3.60 4.05
CA GLY A 81 -7.97 -3.51 2.61
C GLY A 81 -7.02 -4.58 2.10
N TYR A 82 -6.21 -4.20 1.12
CA TYR A 82 -5.20 -5.05 0.53
C TYR A 82 -3.84 -4.73 1.15
N VAL A 83 -3.29 -5.70 1.87
CA VAL A 83 -2.07 -5.54 2.66
C VAL A 83 -0.91 -6.25 1.99
N SER A 84 0.21 -5.55 1.81
CA SER A 84 1.44 -6.10 1.23
C SER A 84 2.65 -5.73 2.08
N CYS A 85 3.55 -6.70 2.26
CA CYS A 85 4.89 -6.44 2.76
C CYS A 85 5.76 -5.99 1.58
N ALA A 86 6.40 -4.82 1.70
CA ALA A 86 7.28 -4.26 0.68
C ALA A 86 8.76 -4.44 1.02
N PHE A 87 9.08 -4.59 2.30
CA PHE A 87 10.43 -4.81 2.80
C PHE A 87 10.36 -5.54 4.14
N GLN A 88 11.26 -6.50 4.36
CA GLN A 88 11.46 -7.15 5.65
C GLN A 88 12.91 -7.61 5.77
N ARG A 89 13.64 -7.08 6.74
CA ARG A 89 15.02 -7.51 7.04
C ARG A 89 15.32 -7.42 8.53
N GLU A 90 16.22 -8.27 8.99
CA GLU A 90 16.74 -8.22 10.36
C GLU A 90 17.57 -6.95 10.56
N PHE A 91 17.35 -6.25 11.67
CA PHE A 91 18.04 -5.02 12.03
C PHE A 91 19.39 -5.36 12.67
N ILE A 92 20.40 -5.50 11.82
CA ILE A 92 21.78 -5.79 12.21
C ILE A 92 22.67 -4.54 12.24
N ASP A 93 22.29 -3.49 11.50
CA ASP A 93 22.99 -2.22 11.41
C ASP A 93 22.06 -1.08 10.94
N GLU A 94 22.54 0.16 11.03
CA GLU A 94 21.78 1.35 10.62
C GLU A 94 21.48 1.40 9.12
N LYS A 95 22.28 0.74 8.28
CA LYS A 95 22.02 0.68 6.84
C LYS A 95 20.69 -0.02 6.54
N ILE A 96 20.32 -1.02 7.33
CA ILE A 96 18.99 -1.66 7.19
C ILE A 96 17.86 -0.66 7.49
N MET A 97 18.05 0.26 8.44
CA MET A 97 17.08 1.32 8.73
C MET A 97 16.95 2.31 7.58
N GLU A 98 18.07 2.69 6.95
CA GLU A 98 18.06 3.54 5.76
C GLU A 98 17.35 2.88 4.59
N GLU A 99 17.62 1.59 4.34
CA GLU A 99 16.93 0.80 3.32
C GLU A 99 15.42 0.71 3.59
N ALA A 100 15.01 0.47 4.84
CA ALA A 100 13.61 0.41 5.23
C ALA A 100 12.91 1.77 5.02
N LYS A 101 13.55 2.88 5.40
CA LYS A 101 13.04 4.24 5.15
C LYS A 101 12.93 4.56 3.66
N SER A 102 13.91 4.15 2.86
CA SER A 102 13.89 4.31 1.40
C SER A 102 12.72 3.55 0.77
N ASN A 103 12.52 2.29 1.17
CA ASN A 103 11.38 1.48 0.72
C ASN A 103 10.04 2.07 1.15
N LEU A 104 9.96 2.60 2.39
CA LEU A 104 8.77 3.29 2.88
C LEU A 104 8.42 4.49 2.00
N GLU A 105 9.39 5.35 1.68
CA GLU A 105 9.14 6.51 0.81
C GLU A 105 8.79 6.12 -0.62
N TYR A 106 9.40 5.05 -1.13
CA TYR A 106 9.06 4.54 -2.45
C TYR A 106 7.63 4.00 -2.49
N CYS A 107 7.19 3.29 -1.44
CA CYS A 107 5.81 2.84 -1.27
C CYS A 107 4.83 4.01 -1.22
N LYS A 108 5.11 5.04 -0.41
CA LYS A 108 4.27 6.26 -0.32
C LYS A 108 4.09 6.91 -1.68
N LYS A 109 5.17 7.13 -2.43
CA LYS A 109 5.12 7.73 -3.78
C LYS A 109 4.28 6.89 -4.75
N THR A 110 4.40 5.57 -4.67
CA THR A 110 3.65 4.63 -5.52
C THR A 110 2.16 4.62 -5.19
N ILE A 111 1.79 4.60 -3.91
CA ILE A 111 0.40 4.71 -3.48
C ILE A 111 -0.20 6.05 -3.95
N ILE A 112 0.52 7.15 -3.79
CA ILE A 112 0.09 8.47 -4.29
C ILE A 112 -0.11 8.44 -5.80
N LYS A 113 0.74 7.75 -6.56
CA LYS A 113 0.58 7.59 -8.01
C LYS A 113 -0.70 6.82 -8.35
N MET A 114 -0.98 5.73 -7.65
CA MET A 114 -2.22 4.96 -7.79
C MET A 114 -3.46 5.82 -7.47
N HIS A 115 -3.40 6.59 -6.39
CA HIS A 115 -4.47 7.51 -5.99
C HIS A 115 -4.72 8.60 -7.02
N LYS A 116 -3.67 9.24 -7.54
CA LYS A 116 -3.77 10.26 -8.59
C LYS A 116 -4.47 9.71 -9.83
N PHE A 117 -4.14 8.49 -10.23
CA PHE A 117 -4.80 7.83 -11.35
C PHE A 117 -6.29 7.63 -11.09
N VAL A 118 -6.66 7.07 -9.93
CA VAL A 118 -8.06 6.89 -9.51
C VAL A 118 -8.81 8.23 -9.50
N MET A 119 -8.24 9.26 -8.86
CA MET A 119 -8.84 10.59 -8.76
C MET A 119 -9.04 11.26 -10.12
N SER A 120 -8.07 11.12 -11.03
CA SER A 120 -8.19 11.69 -12.39
C SER A 120 -9.40 11.15 -13.14
N LEU A 121 -9.79 9.90 -12.88
CA LEU A 121 -10.92 9.23 -13.53
C LEU A 121 -12.25 9.49 -12.81
N ILE A 122 -12.22 9.71 -11.50
CA ILE A 122 -13.37 10.21 -10.75
C ILE A 122 -13.74 11.60 -11.30
N LYS A 123 -12.77 12.52 -11.40
CA LYS A 123 -12.94 13.91 -11.85
C LYS A 123 -13.29 14.06 -13.35
N LYS A 124 -12.65 13.31 -14.26
CA LYS A 124 -12.92 13.41 -15.72
C LYS A 124 -14.36 13.12 -16.15
N LYS A 125 -15.16 12.48 -15.30
CA LYS A 125 -16.54 12.07 -15.59
C LYS A 125 -17.57 12.76 -14.67
N SER A 126 -17.17 13.77 -13.90
CA SER A 126 -18.08 14.69 -13.21
C SER A 126 -18.26 16.01 -13.96
N VAL A 127 -17.50 16.20 -15.04
CA VAL A 127 -17.53 17.38 -15.93
C VAL A 127 -18.19 17.05 -17.30
N ASN A 128 -18.62 15.81 -17.49
CA ASN A 128 -19.46 15.33 -18.59
C ASN A 128 -20.74 14.74 -18.00
#